data_AF-A0A7M1KU34-F1
#
_entry.id   AF-A0A7M1KU34-F1
#
_cell.length_a   1.000
_cell.length_b   1.000
_cell.length_c   1.000
_cell.angle_alpha   90.00
_cell.angle_beta   90.00
_cell.angle_gamma   90.00
#
_symmetry.space_group_name_H-M   'P 1'
#
loop_
_entity.id
_entity.type
_entity.pdbx_description
1 polymer ?
#
loop_
_entity_poly.entity_id
_entity_poly.type
_entity_poly.pdbx_seq_one_letter_code
_entity_poly.pdbx_strand_id
1 'polypeptide(L)' 'MIFSSLDRIEVISQSMELRRFGKENRRTWYSARPFKRGDFLALFVTVIIVAIGIYLFFTNGGRFYNPFQ' A
#
# COMPACT_ATOMS: atom_id res chain seq x y z
N MET A 1 5.84 -38.78 -5.79
CA MET A 1 5.64 -37.41 -5.25
C MET A 1 4.85 -36.50 -6.19
N ILE A 2 4.92 -36.68 -7.52
CA ILE A 2 4.17 -35.85 -8.49
C ILE A 2 2.67 -36.15 -8.50
N PHE A 3 2.26 -37.42 -8.46
CA PHE A 3 0.84 -37.81 -8.42
C PHE A 3 0.09 -37.26 -7.19
N SER A 4 0.71 -37.30 -6.00
CA SER A 4 0.11 -36.71 -4.80
C SER A 4 -0.03 -35.19 -4.87
N SER A 5 0.83 -34.49 -5.62
CA SER A 5 0.68 -33.06 -5.89
C SER A 5 -0.45 -32.78 -6.88
N LEU A 6 -0.62 -33.64 -7.91
CA LEU A 6 -1.72 -33.53 -8.87
C LEU A 6 -3.09 -33.76 -8.21
N ASP A 7 -3.22 -34.79 -7.39
CA ASP A 7 -4.46 -35.05 -6.64
C ASP A 7 -4.83 -33.89 -5.71
N ARG A 8 -3.83 -33.27 -5.08
CA ARG A 8 -4.04 -32.09 -4.24
C ARG A 8 -4.56 -30.90 -5.07
N ILE A 9 -4.02 -30.69 -6.28
CA ILE A 9 -4.47 -29.61 -7.17
C ILE A 9 -5.90 -29.86 -7.63
N GLU A 10 -6.25 -31.09 -8.00
CA GLU A 10 -7.60 -31.51 -8.40
C GLU A 10 -8.63 -31.18 -7.30
N VAL A 11 -8.35 -31.59 -6.06
CA VAL A 11 -9.23 -31.34 -4.91
C VAL A 11 -9.38 -29.86 -4.61
N ILE A 12 -8.29 -29.08 -4.70
CA ILE A 12 -8.33 -27.63 -4.52
C ILE A 12 -9.14 -26.97 -5.64
N SER A 13 -8.92 -27.35 -6.90
CA SER A 13 -9.60 -26.79 -8.08
C SER A 13 -11.11 -27.03 -8.03
N GLN A 14 -11.55 -28.24 -7.68
CA GLN A 14 -12.98 -28.55 -7.49
C GLN A 14 -13.61 -27.65 -6.41
N SER A 15 -12.93 -27.43 -5.28
CA SER A 15 -13.41 -26.54 -4.23
C SER A 15 -13.46 -25.06 -4.66
N MET A 16 -12.57 -24.65 -5.57
CA MET A 16 -12.53 -23.29 -6.13
C MET A 16 -13.65 -23.07 -7.15
N GLU A 17 -13.96 -24.07 -7.98
CA GLU A 17 -15.05 -24.02 -8.95
C GLU A 17 -16.41 -23.89 -8.26
N LEU A 18 -16.63 -24.64 -7.18
CA LEU A 18 -17.85 -24.53 -6.34
C LEU A 18 -18.03 -23.13 -5.75
N ARG A 19 -16.93 -22.42 -5.46
CA ARG A 19 -16.93 -21.03 -4.98
C ARG A 19 -17.02 -20.00 -6.12
N ARG A 20 -17.23 -20.45 -7.36
CA ARG A 20 -17.28 -19.63 -8.59
C ARG A 20 -16.03 -18.78 -8.80
N PHE A 21 -14.87 -19.26 -8.34
CA PHE A 21 -13.61 -18.55 -8.47
C PHE A 21 -13.21 -18.46 -9.94
N GLY A 22 -13.11 -17.25 -10.50
CA GLY A 22 -12.74 -17.03 -11.91
C GLY A 22 -13.91 -16.89 -12.90
N LYS A 23 -15.17 -16.92 -12.44
CA LYS A 23 -16.36 -16.69 -13.28
C LYS A 23 -16.58 -15.21 -13.64
N GLU A 24 -16.04 -14.30 -12.82
CA GLU A 24 -16.17 -12.84 -12.99
C GLU A 24 -14.77 -12.23 -13.21
N ASN A 25 -14.66 -11.27 -14.13
CA ASN A 25 -13.41 -10.58 -14.46
C ASN A 25 -12.90 -9.66 -13.33
N ARG A 26 -13.77 -9.30 -12.38
CA ARG A 26 -13.42 -8.40 -11.27
C ARG A 26 -13.11 -9.20 -10.01
N ARG A 27 -11.84 -9.22 -9.62
CA ARG A 27 -11.41 -9.70 -8.30
C ARG A 27 -11.67 -8.59 -7.27
N THR A 28 -12.64 -8.79 -6.38
CA THR A 28 -12.85 -7.88 -5.25
C THR A 28 -11.86 -8.27 -4.14
N TRP A 29 -11.10 -7.29 -3.64
CA TRP A 29 -10.13 -7.51 -2.58
C TRP A 29 -10.87 -7.63 -1.24
N TYR A 30 -10.89 -8.83 -0.65
CA TYR A 30 -11.53 -9.06 0.65
C TYR A 30 -10.78 -8.37 1.81
N SER A 31 -9.45 -8.28 1.72
CA SER A 31 -8.59 -7.61 2.70
C SER A 31 -8.24 -6.18 2.30
N ALA A 32 -9.19 -5.45 1.72
CA ALA A 32 -9.03 -4.01 1.55
C ALA A 32 -9.13 -3.35 2.93
N ARG A 33 -8.03 -2.79 3.43
CA ARG A 33 -8.06 -2.02 4.68
C ARG A 33 -8.57 -0.61 4.35
N PRO A 34 -9.72 -0.18 4.91
CA PRO A 34 -10.16 1.19 4.72
C PRO A 34 -9.15 2.12 5.40
N PHE A 35 -8.81 3.23 4.72
CA PHE A 35 -7.99 4.29 5.29
C PHE A 35 -8.59 4.73 6.62
N LYS A 36 -7.82 4.60 7.70
CA LYS A 36 -8.27 4.97 9.04
C LYS A 36 -8.03 6.45 9.26
N ARG A 37 -8.76 7.06 10.20
CA ARG A 37 -8.56 8.46 10.61
C ARG A 37 -7.10 8.76 11.01
N GLY A 38 -6.39 7.76 11.53
CA GLY A 38 -4.96 7.86 11.84
C GLY A 38 -4.05 8.00 10.62
N ASP A 39 -4.40 7.36 9.49
CA ASP A 39 -3.64 7.51 8.24
C ASP A 39 -3.79 8.92 7.69
N PHE A 40 -4.97 9.52 7.85
CA PHE A 40 -5.21 10.92 7.46
C PHE A 40 -4.44 11.90 8.36
N LEU A 41 -4.37 11.64 9.67
CA LEU A 41 -3.57 12.45 10.59
C LEU A 41 -2.07 12.35 10.24
N ALA A 42 -1.56 11.15 9.94
CA ALA A 42 -0.17 10.95 9.53
C ALA A 42 0.14 11.65 8.20
N LEU A 43 -0.77 11.58 7.23
CA LEU A 43 -0.67 12.31 5.96
C LEU A 43 -0.62 13.83 6.21
N PHE A 44 -1.52 14.36 7.05
CA PHE A 44 -1.59 15.78 7.36
C PHE A 44 -0.32 16.29 8.06
N VAL A 45 0.19 15.55 9.05
CA VAL A 45 1.45 15.88 9.72
C VAL A 45 2.62 15.89 8.73
N THR A 46 2.66 14.91 7.82
CA THR A 46 3.72 14.83 6.80
C THR A 46 3.67 16.03 5.87
N VAL A 47 2.48 16.42 5.41
CA VAL A 47 2.28 17.62 4.57
C VAL A 47 2.71 18.89 5.31
N ILE A 48 2.37 19.02 6.59
CA ILE A 48 2.80 20.17 7.40
C ILE A 48 4.33 20.24 7.50
N ILE A 49 5.00 19.13 7.79
CA ILE A 49 6.46 19.11 7.90
C ILE A 49 7.12 19.53 6.58
N VAL A 50 6.62 19.03 5.45
CA VAL A 50 7.11 19.41 4.11
C VAL A 50 6.83 20.89 3.84
N ALA A 51 5.65 21.39 4.15
CA ALA A 51 5.30 22.80 3.97
C ALA A 51 6.19 23.72 4.82
N ILE A 52 6.49 23.33 6.07
CA ILE A 52 7.44 24.04 6.92
C ILE A 52 8.84 24.00 6.30
N GLY A 53 9.28 22.85 5.79
CA GLY A 53 10.57 22.73 5.09
C GLY A 53 10.67 23.64 3.87
N ILE A 54 9.62 23.70 3.04
CA ILE A 54 9.54 24.60 1.88
C ILE A 54 9.50 26.06 2.32
N TYR A 55 8.69 26.39 3.32
CA TYR A 55 8.62 27.75 3.88
C TYR A 55 10.00 28.19 4.37
N LEU A 56 10.67 27.35 5.16
CA LEU A 56 12.01 27.60 5.67
C LEU A 56 13.04 27.73 4.53
N PHE A 57 12.89 26.93 3.46
CA PHE A 57 13.73 26.99 2.27
C PHE A 57 13.57 28.32 1.52
N PHE A 58 12.34 28.80 1.37
CA PHE A 58 12.05 30.11 0.77
C PHE A 58 12.53 31.26 1.65
N THR A 59 12.30 31.21 2.96
CA THR A 59 12.75 32.27 3.89
C THR A 59 14.26 32.30 4.05
N ASN A 60 14.95 31.14 3.99
CA ASN A 60 16.42 31.08 4.04
C ASN A 60 17.09 31.34 2.69
N GLY A 61 16.34 31.67 1.63
CA GLY A 61 16.89 32.23 0.39
C GLY A 61 18.06 31.42 -0.20
N GLY A 62 17.95 30.08 -0.21
CA GLY A 62 18.93 29.21 -0.87
C GLY A 62 20.28 29.06 -0.16
N ARG A 63 20.46 29.55 1.07
CA ARG A 63 21.65 29.25 1.86
C ARG A 63 21.36 28.11 2.81
N PHE A 64 21.74 26.91 2.36
CA PHE A 64 22.28 25.90 3.27
C PHE A 64 23.01 26.63 4.41
N TYR A 65 22.71 26.26 5.66
CA TYR A 65 23.59 26.53 6.78
C TYR A 65 25.00 26.14 6.32
N ASN A 66 25.83 27.12 5.99
CA ASN A 66 27.25 26.93 5.76
C ASN A 66 27.90 27.03 7.14
N PRO A 67 28.26 25.92 7.80
CA PRO A 67 28.87 25.99 9.12
C PRO A 67 30.37 26.32 9.05
N PHE A 68 30.86 26.83 7.90
CA PHE A 68 32.25 27.21 7.65
C PHE A 68 32.38 28.64 7.13
N GLN A 69 31.70 29.59 7.77
CA GLN A 69 32.15 30.98 7.80
C GLN A 69 32.15 31.49 9.24
#